data_AF-A0A552E6I2-F1
#
_entry.id   AF-A0A552E6I2-F1
#
_cell.length_a   1.000
_cell.length_b   1.000
_cell.length_c   1.000
_cell.angle_alpha   90.00
_cell.angle_beta   90.00
_cell.angle_gamma   90.00
#
_symmetry.space_group_name_H-M   'P 1'
#
loop_
_entity.id
_entity.type
_entity.pdbx_description
1 polymer ?
#
loop_
_entity_poly.entity_id
_entity_poly.type
_entity_poly.pdbx_seq_one_letter_code
_entity_poly.pdbx_strand_id
1 'polypeptide(L)' 'MLHDYLENIGIVCRIESKNQKAICPHCGLESDKLHQNHRHLVKDLPISGQPVYLQVNRRQFK' A
#
# COMPACT_ATOMS: atom_id res chain seq x y z
N MET A 1 9.85 -10.03 11.37
CA MET A 1 11.20 -9.57 10.96
C MET A 1 11.21 -8.40 9.95
N LEU A 2 10.09 -8.02 9.30
CA LEU A 2 10.04 -6.82 8.43
C LEU A 2 9.65 -5.52 9.18
N HIS A 3 9.14 -5.64 10.41
CA HIS A 3 8.66 -4.49 11.19
C HIS A 3 9.82 -3.63 11.71
N ASP A 4 10.95 -4.24 12.07
CA ASP A 4 12.03 -3.54 12.77
C ASP A 4 12.93 -2.68 11.84
N TYR A 5 12.86 -2.89 10.52
CA TYR A 5 13.71 -2.17 9.54
C TYR A 5 13.16 -0.78 9.17
N LEU A 6 11.86 -0.54 9.40
CA LEU A 6 11.20 0.71 8.99
C LEU A 6 11.32 1.83 10.02
N GLU A 7 11.69 1.53 11.26
CA GLU A 7 11.71 2.52 12.34
C GLU A 7 12.80 3.60 12.20
N ASN A 8 13.83 3.35 11.38
CA ASN A 8 14.98 4.26 11.23
C ASN A 8 15.20 4.81 9.82
N ILE A 9 14.30 4.54 8.86
CA ILE A 9 14.50 4.98 7.47
C ILE A 9 13.92 6.35 7.15
N GLY A 10 13.10 6.92 8.05
CA GLY A 10 12.41 8.20 7.83
C GLY A 10 10.92 8.10 8.18
N ILE A 11 10.11 8.97 7.57
CA ILE A 11 8.66 8.99 7.78
C ILE A 11 8.04 7.86 6.96
N VAL A 12 7.32 6.95 7.61
CA VAL A 12 6.60 5.86 6.94
C VAL A 12 5.09 6.05 7.10
N CYS A 13 4.40 6.35 6.00
CA CYS A 13 2.95 6.50 5.97
C CYS A 13 2.30 5.20 5.52
N ARG A 14 1.48 4.58 6.38
CA ARG A 14 0.66 3.43 6.00
C ARG A 14 -0.61 3.91 5.32
N ILE A 15 -0.81 3.46 4.08
CA ILE A 15 -1.96 3.85 3.27
C ILE A 15 -2.79 2.60 2.96
N GLU A 16 -4.06 2.67 3.33
CA GLU A 16 -5.05 1.63 3.08
C GLU A 16 -6.27 2.26 2.40
N SER A 17 -6.77 1.62 1.36
CA SER A 17 -8.02 2.07 0.74
C SER A 17 -9.20 1.72 1.64
N LYS A 18 -10.05 2.71 1.93
CA LYS A 18 -11.25 2.53 2.75
C LYS A 18 -12.31 1.67 2.05
N ASN A 19 -12.28 1.60 0.72
CA ASN A 19 -13.22 0.81 -0.05
C ASN A 19 -12.80 -0.64 -0.05
N GLN A 20 -13.66 -1.55 0.39
CA GLN A 20 -13.40 -3.00 0.34
C GLN A 20 -13.72 -3.62 -1.02
N LYS A 21 -14.23 -2.81 -1.95
CA LYS A 21 -14.57 -3.19 -3.31
C LYS A 21 -13.65 -2.50 -4.29
N ALA A 22 -13.38 -3.16 -5.41
CA ALA A 22 -12.78 -2.50 -6.56
C ALA A 22 -13.32 -3.10 -7.86
N ILE A 23 -13.17 -2.35 -8.94
CA ILE A 23 -13.54 -2.80 -10.28
C ILE A 23 -12.46 -3.74 -10.79
N CYS A 24 -12.83 -4.97 -11.14
CA CYS A 24 -11.91 -5.93 -11.70
C CYS A 24 -11.42 -5.43 -13.08
N PRO A 25 -10.10 -5.30 -13.30
CA PRO A 25 -9.58 -4.84 -14.59
C PRO A 25 -9.80 -5.87 -15.72
N HIS A 26 -10.08 -7.13 -15.39
CA HIS A 26 -10.30 -8.20 -16.38
C HIS A 26 -11.74 -8.25 -16.90
N CYS A 27 -12.74 -8.06 -16.02
CA CYS A 27 -14.15 -8.22 -16.39
C CYS A 27 -15.02 -6.97 -16.18
N GLY A 28 -14.48 -5.90 -15.59
CA GLY A 28 -15.20 -4.63 -15.35
C GLY A 28 -16.25 -4.68 -14.25
N LEU A 29 -16.43 -5.83 -13.58
CA LEU A 29 -17.39 -5.98 -12.49
C LEU A 29 -16.81 -5.48 -11.17
N GLU A 30 -17.65 -4.84 -10.35
CA GLU A 30 -17.33 -4.56 -8.96
C GLU A 30 -17.22 -5.87 -8.19
N SER A 31 -16.07 -6.09 -7.56
CA SER A 31 -15.82 -7.28 -6.75
C SER A 31 -15.30 -6.88 -5.37
N ASP A 32 -15.84 -7.53 -4.36
CA ASP A 32 -15.37 -7.53 -2.98
C ASP A 32 -14.33 -8.64 -2.72
N LYS A 33 -14.09 -9.54 -3.69
CA LYS A 33 -13.10 -10.62 -3.63
C LYS A 33 -11.70 -10.10 -3.94
N LEU A 34 -11.24 -9.15 -3.14
CA LEU A 34 -9.86 -8.65 -3.18
C LEU A 34 -8.97 -9.66 -2.45
N HIS A 35 -8.12 -10.37 -3.20
CA HIS A 35 -7.19 -11.34 -2.64
C HIS A 35 -5.77 -10.85 -2.89
N GLN A 36 -5.14 -10.22 -1.90
CA GLN A 36 -3.71 -10.32 -1.54
C GLN A 36 -3.39 -9.34 -0.39
N ASN A 37 -2.50 -9.76 0.52
CA ASN A 37 -1.97 -8.97 1.64
C ASN A 37 -0.46 -8.73 1.43
N HIS A 38 -0.05 -8.23 0.26
CA HIS A 38 1.33 -7.79 0.05
C HIS A 38 1.42 -6.26 0.12
N ARG A 39 2.14 -5.78 1.13
CA ARG A 39 2.43 -4.36 1.32
C ARG A 39 3.70 -4.02 0.55
N HIS A 40 3.62 -3.00 -0.30
CA HIS A 40 4.76 -2.44 -1.01
C HIS A 40 5.21 -1.16 -0.32
N LEU A 41 6.52 -0.93 -0.30
CA LEU A 41 7.11 0.31 0.15
C LEU A 41 7.49 1.14 -1.08
N VAL A 42 6.91 2.33 -1.21
CA VAL A 42 7.18 3.27 -2.30
C VAL A 42 7.88 4.49 -1.71
N LYS A 43 8.96 4.96 -2.34
CA LYS A 43 9.63 6.20 -1.93
C LYS A 43 8.82 7.40 -2.43
N ASP A 44 8.59 8.36 -1.56
CA ASP A 44 7.87 9.60 -1.87
C ASP A 44 8.79 10.82 -1.72
N LEU A 45 8.26 12.00 -2.05
CA LEU A 45 8.93 13.27 -1.86
C LEU A 45 9.28 13.47 -0.37
N PRO A 46 10.49 13.97 -0.08
CA PRO A 46 10.88 14.25 1.29
C PRO A 46 10.01 15.34 1.90
N ILE A 47 9.61 15.17 3.15
CA ILE A 47 8.88 16.17 3.94
C ILE A 47 9.85 16.73 4.97
N SER A 48 10.03 18.05 4.97
CA SER A 48 10.94 18.74 5.91
C SER A 48 12.37 18.18 5.91
N GLY A 49 12.86 17.75 4.75
CA GLY A 49 14.21 17.16 4.59
C GLY A 49 14.32 15.70 5.03
N GLN A 50 13.27 15.09 5.56
CA GLN A 50 13.24 13.67 5.92
C GLN A 50 12.75 12.82 4.73
N PRO A 51 13.40 11.68 4.43
CA PRO A 51 12.90 10.75 3.43
C PRO A 51 11.53 10.18 3.86
N VAL A 52 10.59 10.13 2.91
CA VAL A 52 9.24 9.65 3.14
C VAL A 52 9.02 8.37 2.34
N TYR A 53 8.35 7.41 2.95
CA TYR A 53 7.97 6.16 2.33
C TYR A 53 6.49 5.89 2.55
N LEU A 54 5.82 5.43 1.50
CA LEU A 54 4.42 5.01 1.54
C LEU A 54 4.38 3.49 1.57
N GLN A 55 3.82 2.95 2.66
CA GLN A 55 3.51 1.53 2.74
C GLN A 55 2.08 1.33 2.21
N VAL A 56 1.97 0.98 0.94
CA VAL A 56 0.70 0.81 0.23
C VAL A 56 0.31 -0.66 0.17
N ASN A 57 -0.97 -0.96 0.41
CA ASN A 57 -1.50 -2.31 0.19
C ASN A 57 -1.78 -2.52 -1.31
N ARG A 58 -1.08 -3.46 -1.95
CA ARG A 58 -1.37 -3.84 -3.34
C ARG A 58 -2.41 -4.94 -3.34
N ARG A 59 -3.59 -4.61 -3.84
CA ARG A 59 -4.70 -5.54 -4.01
C ARG A 59 -4.64 -6.16 -5.39
N GLN A 60 -4.74 -7.48 -5.45
CA GLN A 60 -4.94 -8.19 -6.70
C GLN A 60 -6.32 -8.84 -6.67
N PHE A 61 -6.93 -8.89 -7.85
CA PHE A 61 -8.11 -9.73 -8.05
C PHE A 61 -7.61 -11.15 -8.33
N LYS A 62 -8.36 -12.14 -7.86
CA LYS A 62 -8.11 -13.54 -8.16
C LYS A 62 -8.82 -13.93 -9.45
#